data_AF-A0A1A7WPL7-F1
#
_entry.id   AF-A0A1A7WPL7-F1
#
_cell.length_a   1.000
_cell.length_b   1.000
_cell.length_c   1.000
_cell.angle_alpha   90.00
_cell.angle_beta   90.00
_cell.angle_gamma   90.00
#
_symmetry.space_group_name_H-M   'P 1'
#
loop_
_entity.id
_entity.type
_entity.pdbx_description
1 polymer ?
#
loop_
_entity_poly.entity_id
_entity_poly.type
_entity_poly.pdbx_seq_one_letter_code
_entity_poly.pdbx_strand_id
1 'polypeptide(L)'
;VAVISPQDPVLHIGSSLTATCTLSPELGLHSSSLHWTLNGARLSSSTYSILASNVLSVTLHSLNGSQQQSGDNLMCLSADGRVLAGSCLYVG
;
A
#
# COMPACT_ATOMS: atom_id res chain seq x y z
N VAL A 1 12.94 6.20 6.47
CA VAL A 1 12.20 5.91 5.22
C VAL A 1 11.09 4.89 5.50
N ALA A 2 10.09 4.70 4.65
CA ALA A 2 9.16 3.58 4.80
C ALA A 2 9.38 2.56 3.68
N VAL A 3 8.96 1.31 3.89
CA VAL A 3 9.11 0.24 2.90
C VAL A 3 7.77 -0.47 2.72
N ILE A 4 7.38 -0.70 1.46
CA ILE A 4 6.24 -1.56 1.13
C ILE A 4 6.73 -3.00 0.88
N SER A 5 5.98 -3.98 1.37
CA SER A 5 6.24 -5.40 1.09
C SER A 5 4.93 -6.15 0.82
N PRO A 6 4.84 -6.95 -0.26
CA PRO A 6 5.86 -7.15 -1.30
C PRO A 6 6.08 -5.89 -2.17
N GLN A 7 7.30 -5.71 -2.65
CA GLN A 7 7.67 -4.64 -3.58
C GLN A 7 7.45 -5.10 -5.02
N ASP A 8 6.74 -4.29 -5.79
CA ASP A 8 6.48 -4.47 -7.22
C ASP A 8 5.94 -5.87 -7.63
N PRO A 9 4.88 -6.40 -6.97
CA PRO A 9 4.42 -7.76 -7.19
C PRO A 9 3.75 -7.94 -8.57
N VAL A 10 3.97 -9.11 -9.17
CA VAL A 10 3.25 -9.60 -10.35
C VAL A 10 2.17 -10.58 -9.90
N LEU A 11 0.93 -10.33 -10.30
CA LEU A 11 -0.26 -11.05 -9.82
C LEU A 11 -1.15 -11.44 -11.00
N HIS A 12 -1.87 -12.54 -10.87
CA HIS A 12 -2.93 -12.90 -11.82
C HIS A 12 -4.19 -12.08 -11.57
N ILE A 13 -4.95 -11.81 -12.62
CA ILE A 13 -6.30 -11.23 -12.52
C ILE A 13 -7.16 -12.08 -11.56
N GLY A 14 -7.85 -11.41 -10.64
CA GLY A 14 -8.68 -12.02 -9.60
C GLY A 14 -7.93 -12.37 -8.31
N SER A 15 -6.60 -12.22 -8.27
CA SER A 15 -5.82 -12.45 -7.05
C SER A 15 -6.14 -11.44 -5.94
N SER A 16 -5.85 -11.82 -4.70
CA SER A 16 -5.80 -10.88 -3.57
C SER A 16 -4.34 -10.55 -3.24
N LEU A 17 -4.10 -9.35 -2.72
CA LEU A 17 -2.79 -8.89 -2.24
C LEU A 17 -2.93 -8.38 -0.82
N THR A 18 -2.11 -8.89 0.09
CA THR A 18 -1.86 -8.25 1.38
C THR A 18 -0.50 -7.58 1.30
N ALA A 19 -0.47 -6.26 1.47
CA ALA A 19 0.76 -5.48 1.49
C ALA A 19 0.92 -4.75 2.83
N THR A 20 2.16 -4.57 3.25
CA THR A 20 2.51 -3.85 4.48
C THR A 20 3.31 -2.60 4.16
N CYS A 21 3.14 -1.56 4.97
CA CYS A 21 3.97 -0.36 4.99
C CYS A 21 4.64 -0.30 6.36
N THR A 22 5.95 -0.51 6.36
CA THR A 22 6.77 -0.51 7.58
C THR A 22 7.52 0.81 7.67
N LEU A 23 7.25 1.57 8.73
CA LEU A 23 7.91 2.82 9.03
C LEU A 23 9.27 2.56 9.68
N SER A 24 10.30 3.26 9.22
CA SER A 24 11.57 3.36 9.94
C SER A 24 11.42 4.23 11.19
N PRO A 25 12.07 3.88 12.32
CA PRO A 25 11.88 4.57 13.60
C PRO A 25 12.12 6.08 13.56
N GLU A 26 13.00 6.57 12.69
CA GLU A 26 13.42 7.97 12.59
C GLU A 26 12.31 8.88 12.05
N LEU A 27 11.24 8.32 11.49
CA LEU A 27 10.09 9.10 11.01
C LEU A 27 9.25 9.67 12.15
N GLY A 28 9.30 9.09 13.36
CA GLY A 28 8.48 9.52 14.49
C GLY A 28 6.97 9.44 14.24
N LEU A 29 6.55 8.67 13.24
CA LEU A 29 5.15 8.48 12.86
C LEU A 29 4.60 7.19 13.47
N HIS A 30 3.29 7.16 13.69
CA HIS A 30 2.57 5.97 14.13
C HIS A 30 1.72 5.41 12.97
N SER A 31 1.65 4.08 12.84
CA SER A 31 0.95 3.38 11.75
C SER A 31 -0.54 3.74 11.64
N SER A 32 -1.19 4.07 12.76
CA SER A 32 -2.59 4.53 12.80
C SER A 32 -2.85 5.87 12.11
N SER A 33 -1.79 6.67 11.88
CA SER A 33 -1.89 7.96 11.18
C SER A 33 -1.72 7.83 9.66
N LEU A 34 -1.34 6.66 9.16
CA LEU A 34 -1.06 6.43 7.75
C LEU A 34 -2.33 6.10 6.98
N HIS A 35 -2.25 6.20 5.66
CA HIS A 35 -3.27 5.68 4.77
C HIS A 35 -2.66 5.17 3.47
N TRP A 36 -3.44 4.34 2.77
CA TRP A 36 -3.07 3.79 1.48
C TRP A 36 -3.88 4.42 0.36
N THR A 37 -3.24 4.61 -0.80
CA THR A 37 -3.92 4.94 -2.05
C THR A 37 -3.54 3.94 -3.13
N LEU A 38 -4.48 3.62 -4.00
CA LEU A 38 -4.23 2.90 -5.25
C LEU A 38 -4.57 3.84 -6.42
N ASN A 39 -3.61 4.10 -7.30
CA ASN A 39 -3.77 5.04 -8.43
C ASN A 39 -4.30 6.41 -8.01
N GLY A 40 -3.82 6.92 -6.86
CA GLY A 40 -4.25 8.20 -6.28
C GLY A 40 -5.59 8.18 -5.55
N ALA A 41 -6.39 7.11 -5.67
CA ALA A 41 -7.63 6.96 -4.93
C ALA A 41 -7.36 6.40 -3.53
N ARG A 42 -7.88 7.08 -2.49
CA ARG A 42 -7.74 6.61 -1.10
C ARG A 42 -8.55 5.33 -0.88
N LEU A 43 -7.89 4.31 -0.36
CA LEU A 43 -8.52 3.04 -0.02
C LEU A 43 -9.35 3.18 1.27
N SER A 44 -10.43 2.41 1.39
CA SER A 44 -11.25 2.39 2.60
C SER A 44 -10.43 1.90 3.80
N SER A 45 -10.57 2.55 4.96
CA SER A 45 -9.90 2.11 6.20
C SER A 45 -10.35 0.73 6.66
N SER A 46 -11.50 0.22 6.18
CA SER A 46 -11.95 -1.16 6.43
C SER A 46 -11.05 -2.21 5.78
N THR A 47 -10.20 -1.83 4.82
CA THR A 47 -9.21 -2.72 4.19
C THR A 47 -7.90 -2.78 4.97
N TYR A 48 -7.77 -1.98 6.04
CA TYR A 48 -6.51 -1.82 6.76
C TYR A 48 -6.45 -2.74 7.98
N SER A 49 -5.23 -3.05 8.42
CA SER A 49 -4.97 -3.68 9.71
C SER A 49 -3.69 -3.12 10.31
N ILE A 50 -3.76 -2.61 11.54
CA ILE A 50 -2.58 -2.17 12.28
C ILE A 50 -1.92 -3.43 12.86
N LEU A 51 -0.75 -3.79 12.34
CA LEU A 51 -0.02 -4.98 12.79
C LEU A 51 0.95 -4.66 13.94
N ALA A 52 1.49 -3.43 13.93
CA ALA A 52 2.36 -2.88 14.97
C ALA A 52 2.29 -1.35 14.96
N SER A 53 2.88 -0.69 15.96
CA SER A 53 2.96 0.78 16.02
C SER A 53 3.65 1.42 14.80
N ASN A 54 4.50 0.68 14.11
CA ASN A 54 5.21 1.10 12.90
C ASN A 54 4.81 0.33 11.64
N VAL A 55 3.79 -0.55 11.68
CA VAL A 55 3.39 -1.36 10.51
C VAL A 55 1.88 -1.24 10.27
N LEU A 56 1.52 -0.68 9.11
CA LEU A 56 0.14 -0.68 8.60
C LEU A 56 0.04 -1.68 7.44
N SER A 57 -0.93 -2.59 7.51
CA SER A 57 -1.28 -3.51 6.42
C SER A 57 -2.49 -3.03 5.65
N VAL A 58 -2.56 -3.39 4.37
CA VAL A 58 -3.75 -3.29 3.52
C VAL A 58 -3.99 -4.63 2.82
N THR A 59 -5.25 -5.03 2.69
CA THR A 59 -5.65 -6.20 1.90
C THR A 59 -6.56 -5.75 0.76
N LEU A 60 -6.12 -6.04 -0.47
CA LEU A 60 -6.87 -5.83 -1.70
C LEU A 60 -7.39 -7.17 -2.19
N HIS A 61 -8.68 -7.24 -2.54
CA HIS A 61 -9.31 -8.47 -3.02
C HIS A 61 -9.70 -8.36 -4.48
N SER A 62 -9.66 -9.49 -5.19
CA SER A 62 -10.16 -9.62 -6.56
C SER A 62 -9.64 -8.52 -7.49
N LEU A 63 -8.32 -8.35 -7.52
CA LEU A 63 -7.68 -7.31 -8.34
C LEU A 63 -8.00 -7.51 -9.82
N ASN A 64 -8.40 -6.44 -10.48
CA ASN A 64 -8.54 -6.40 -11.93
C ASN A 64 -7.17 -6.29 -12.60
N GLY A 65 -7.11 -6.61 -13.89
CA GLY A 65 -5.92 -6.37 -14.70
C GLY A 65 -5.52 -4.89 -14.68
N SER A 66 -4.23 -4.63 -14.58
CA SER A 66 -3.70 -3.27 -14.51
C SER A 66 -4.05 -2.50 -15.78
N GLN A 67 -4.58 -1.29 -15.59
CA GLN A 67 -5.01 -0.44 -16.71
C GLN A 67 -3.88 0.44 -17.23
N GLN A 68 -2.82 0.61 -16.44
CA GLN A 68 -1.63 1.38 -16.80
C GLN A 68 -0.54 0.44 -17.28
N GLN A 69 0.15 0.83 -18.35
CA GLN A 69 1.27 0.06 -18.91
C GLN A 69 2.43 -0.09 -17.91
N SER A 70 2.58 0.85 -16.97
CA SER A 70 3.58 0.83 -15.91
C SER A 70 3.16 0.04 -14.66
N GLY A 71 1.98 -0.60 -14.65
CA GLY A 71 1.38 -1.16 -13.44
C GLY A 71 0.61 -0.12 -12.62
N ASP A 72 -0.14 -0.58 -11.62
CA ASP A 72 -0.93 0.24 -10.72
C ASP A 72 -0.12 0.72 -9.50
N ASN A 73 -0.27 1.98 -9.12
CA ASN A 73 0.55 2.62 -8.10
C ASN A 73 -0.09 2.45 -6.72
N LEU A 74 0.43 1.53 -5.92
CA LEU A 74 0.09 1.38 -4.51
C LEU A 74 1.04 2.24 -3.66
N MET A 75 0.48 3.21 -2.95
CA MET A 75 1.25 4.18 -2.17
C MET A 75 0.85 4.16 -0.70
N CYS A 76 1.84 4.30 0.17
CA CYS A 76 1.67 4.53 1.61
C CYS A 76 2.00 5.99 1.92
N LEU A 77 1.08 6.70 2.57
CA LEU A 77 1.18 8.12 2.83
C LEU A 77 0.95 8.43 4.32
N SER A 78 1.55 9.51 4.81
CA SER A 78 1.21 10.07 6.13
C SER A 78 -0.11 10.84 6.09
N ALA A 79 -0.64 11.20 7.27
CA ALA A 79 -1.91 11.91 7.42
C ALA A 79 -2.02 13.22 6.61
N ASP A 80 -0.88 13.90 6.40
CA ASP A 80 -0.74 15.14 5.63
C ASP A 80 -0.59 14.92 4.12
N GLY A 81 -0.61 13.68 3.64
CA GLY A 81 -0.50 13.34 2.22
C GLY A 81 0.93 13.24 1.70
N ARG A 82 1.96 13.32 2.56
CA ARG A 82 3.34 13.05 2.13
C ARG A 82 3.51 11.57 1.80
N VAL A 83 4.07 11.30 0.62
CA VAL A 83 4.41 9.93 0.19
C VAL A 83 5.56 9.39 1.02
N LEU A 84 5.37 8.21 1.63
CA LEU A 84 6.37 7.54 2.45
C LEU A 84 7.02 6.35 1.74
N ALA A 85 6.25 5.64 0.92
CA ALA A 85 6.70 4.51 0.10
C ALA A 85 5.72 4.26 -1.06
N GLY A 86 6.21 3.61 -2.13
CA GLY A 86 5.41 3.24 -3.31
C GLY A 86 5.81 1.87 -3.87
N SER A 87 4.84 1.17 -4.45
CA SER A 87 4.98 -0.15 -5.09
C SER A 87 4.07 -0.21 -6.33
N CYS A 88 4.59 -0.73 -7.44
CA CYS A 88 3.84 -0.92 -8.69
C CYS A 88 3.27 -2.33 -8.74
N LEU A 89 1.95 -2.46 -8.74
CA LEU A 89 1.27 -3.74 -8.87
C LEU A 89 1.11 -4.06 -10.36
N TYR A 90 1.59 -5.23 -10.79
CA TYR A 90 1.44 -5.69 -12.17
C TYR A 90 0.41 -6.82 -12.20
N VAL A 91 -0.83 -6.53 -12.59
CA VAL A 91 -1.91 -7.52 -12.62
C VAL A 91 -2.26 -7.87 -14.07
N GLY A 92 -2.16 -9.14 -14.45
CA GLY A 92 -2.37 -9.59 -15.84
C GLY A 92 -2.61 -11.09 -15.99
#